data_AF-A0A0G4FXY5-F1
#
_entry.id   AF-A0A0G4FXY5-F1
#
_cell.length_a   1.000
_cell.length_b   1.000
_cell.length_c   1.000
_cell.angle_alpha   90.00
_cell.angle_beta   90.00
_cell.angle_gamma   90.00
#
_symmetry.space_group_name_H-M   'P 1'
#
loop_
_entity.id
_entity.type
_entity.pdbx_description
1 polymer ?
#
loop_
_entity_poly.entity_id
_entity_poly.type
_entity_poly.pdbx_seq_one_letter_code
_entity_poly.pdbx_strand_id
1 'polypeptide(L)'
;MASSSSSGQMTHPQAAVGASPCRYRVGSRVLMVSERRRDDKFQWVEAEVYKIEPAEGGTRVCIREVGGMNEEFEPVVVPHTTAAFQQLPDLYAGGHGFHYFDHTPPQHLIPLQTVDEADAERFCVDPSIKPRDAEDPLSLLFLPPSFMPPLPTDIITTTLLPLCGGRETLALKLKSTLCCTSTEVGNAIGSAAVSAIDSIIETNGLTCVIGYTPLRRSTGVRRPFRLIRLDYLMVTGGDWTGSVPVLRFAKSCGRVQSLPIDLTNDDLQEVGSKAIIDSRPEAIRQYALFSHRLGDRMRLRREMMGEYVVTVHTRQTVPAEYRDRFDAADPPCRYNGDDFGSFTGLVILWLAVLSSREVSYRSYSRYSAGYRRIGGLIDQQSPLWGGCRTVYGFSGRLVILCGDREGDDFAACIRMFKYSGGSARIIMTEWHDVWASISLHTTEAPQGCGSGPAAFQRAVAIARNKLGDAITLLPKVNEAITTAGGLTEMESDSGTHDIGSG
;
A
#
# COMPACT_ATOMS: atom_id res chain seq x y z
N MET A 1 25.07 97.13 5.22
CA MET A 1 23.62 96.99 4.91
C MET A 1 23.44 95.76 4.02
N ALA A 2 22.36 94.99 4.27
CA ALA A 2 21.69 93.94 3.46
C ALA A 2 22.55 92.80 2.84
N SER A 3 22.46 91.53 3.24
CA SER A 3 21.40 90.51 3.00
C SER A 3 21.16 90.13 1.53
N SER A 4 21.48 88.89 1.16
CA SER A 4 20.54 87.92 0.54
C SER A 4 21.17 86.56 0.19
N SER A 5 20.28 85.57 0.19
CA SER A 5 20.43 84.11 0.30
C SER A 5 20.42 83.32 -1.03
N SER A 6 20.43 81.97 -0.89
CA SER A 6 19.85 80.91 -1.78
C SER A 6 20.89 80.04 -2.50
N SER A 7 20.78 78.72 -2.70
CA SER A 7 19.91 77.61 -2.26
C SER A 7 20.57 76.32 -2.80
N GLY A 8 20.57 75.21 -2.04
CA GLY A 8 21.05 73.90 -2.50
C GLY A 8 20.30 72.77 -1.80
N GLN A 9 19.47 72.05 -2.54
CA GLN A 9 18.55 71.01 -2.06
C GLN A 9 19.18 69.63 -2.35
N MET A 10 19.40 68.81 -1.32
CA MET A 10 19.73 67.39 -1.46
C MET A 10 18.54 66.54 -1.00
N THR A 11 18.10 65.64 -1.87
CA THR A 11 17.04 64.66 -1.62
C THR A 11 17.62 63.36 -1.06
N HIS A 12 17.15 62.95 0.12
CA HIS A 12 17.35 61.63 0.71
C HIS A 12 16.46 60.57 0.02
N PRO A 13 16.92 59.33 -0.21
CA PRO A 13 16.05 58.25 -0.64
C PRO A 13 15.27 57.67 0.55
N GLN A 14 13.98 57.47 0.30
CA GLN A 14 12.94 57.01 1.21
C GLN A 14 13.03 55.49 1.40
N ALA A 15 13.11 55.03 2.65
CA ALA A 15 13.17 53.61 3.00
C ALA A 15 11.83 52.91 2.70
N ALA A 16 11.86 51.85 1.88
CA ALA A 16 10.72 51.00 1.61
C ALA A 16 10.42 50.09 2.81
N VAL A 17 9.22 50.23 3.36
CA VAL A 17 8.68 49.43 4.47
C VAL A 17 7.96 48.22 3.89
N GLY A 18 8.31 46.99 4.31
CA GLY A 18 7.38 45.85 4.28
C GLY A 18 7.79 44.55 3.55
N ALA A 19 9.06 44.32 3.18
CA ALA A 19 9.47 43.00 2.69
C ALA A 19 9.72 42.04 3.86
N SER A 20 9.02 40.90 3.88
CA SER A 20 9.28 39.85 4.87
C SER A 20 10.71 39.33 4.68
N PRO A 21 11.56 39.29 5.72
CA PRO A 21 12.96 38.91 5.57
C PRO A 21 13.08 37.49 5.04
N CYS A 22 14.05 37.27 4.14
CA CYS A 22 14.40 35.94 3.62
C CYS A 22 14.50 34.93 4.77
N ARG A 23 13.96 33.72 4.57
CA ARG A 23 13.94 32.66 5.61
C ARG A 23 15.33 32.14 5.96
N TYR A 24 16.31 32.33 5.07
CA TYR A 24 17.70 31.92 5.28
C TYR A 24 18.49 32.99 6.01
N ARG A 25 19.40 32.57 6.88
CA ARG A 25 20.38 33.43 7.55
C ARG A 25 21.78 32.97 7.17
N VAL A 26 22.75 33.89 7.22
CA VAL A 26 24.17 33.48 7.13
C VAL A 26 24.45 32.48 8.26
N GLY A 27 24.98 31.32 7.91
CA GLY A 27 25.19 30.16 8.80
C GLY A 27 24.10 29.08 8.74
N SER A 28 22.98 29.30 8.03
CA SER A 28 21.96 28.25 7.84
C SER A 28 22.55 27.04 7.11
N ARG A 29 22.28 25.83 7.62
CA ARG A 29 22.66 24.56 6.99
C ARG A 29 21.62 24.10 5.99
N VAL A 30 22.06 23.62 4.84
CA VAL A 30 21.22 23.14 3.73
C VAL A 30 21.84 21.87 3.13
N LEU A 31 21.03 20.99 2.55
CA LEU A 31 21.53 19.89 1.73
C LEU A 31 21.48 20.30 0.26
N MET A 32 22.61 20.15 -0.42
CA MET A 32 22.78 20.44 -1.84
C MET A 32 23.29 19.21 -2.57
N VAL A 33 22.95 19.08 -3.85
CA VAL A 33 23.56 18.08 -4.74
C VAL A 33 24.83 18.68 -5.33
N SER A 34 25.98 18.07 -5.05
CA SER A 34 27.28 18.47 -5.61
C SER A 34 27.31 18.25 -7.13
N GLU A 35 27.75 19.25 -7.90
CA GLU A 35 27.95 19.07 -9.35
C GLU A 35 29.20 18.23 -9.64
N ARG A 36 30.14 18.23 -8.69
CA ARG A 36 31.33 17.39 -8.74
C ARG A 36 30.96 15.95 -8.43
N ARG A 37 31.00 15.11 -9.46
CA ARG A 37 30.88 13.66 -9.29
C ARG A 37 32.00 13.12 -8.42
N ARG A 38 31.65 12.32 -7.42
CA ARG A 38 32.57 11.51 -6.63
C ARG A 38 32.21 10.04 -6.88
N ASP A 39 33.18 9.26 -7.31
CA ASP A 39 32.99 7.88 -7.77
C ASP A 39 31.93 7.77 -8.89
N ASP A 40 31.99 8.68 -9.86
CA ASP A 40 31.06 8.80 -11.00
C ASP A 40 29.57 9.00 -10.64
N LYS A 41 29.26 9.40 -9.40
CA LYS A 41 27.90 9.64 -8.92
C LYS A 41 27.73 11.03 -8.33
N PHE A 42 26.51 11.56 -8.43
CA PHE A 42 26.09 12.77 -7.70
C PHE A 42 26.00 12.44 -6.20
N GLN A 43 26.45 13.36 -5.35
CA GLN A 43 26.39 13.20 -3.89
C GLN A 43 25.66 14.38 -3.25
N TRP A 44 24.85 14.06 -2.24
CA TRP A 44 24.30 15.06 -1.34
C TRP A 44 25.39 15.50 -0.36
N VAL A 45 25.59 16.80 -0.25
CA VAL A 45 26.56 17.39 0.66
C VAL A 45 25.89 18.39 1.60
N GLU A 46 26.39 18.45 2.84
CA GLU A 46 26.02 19.52 3.77
C GLU A 46 26.68 20.82 3.29
N ALA A 47 25.89 21.88 3.22
CA ALA A 47 26.34 23.18 2.80
C ALA A 47 25.81 24.26 3.74
N GLU A 48 26.44 25.44 3.72
CA GLU A 48 26.02 26.59 4.49
C GLU A 48 25.76 27.80 3.61
N VAL A 49 24.75 28.57 4.00
CA VAL A 49 24.54 29.91 3.47
C VAL A 49 25.62 30.82 4.04
N TYR A 50 26.60 31.19 3.22
CA TYR A 50 27.72 32.03 3.68
C TYR A 50 27.54 33.51 3.35
N LYS A 51 26.66 33.83 2.40
CA LYS A 51 26.38 35.22 1.98
C LYS A 51 24.92 35.38 1.56
N ILE A 52 24.36 36.54 1.88
CA ILE A 52 23.01 36.92 1.50
C ILE A 52 23.05 38.35 0.97
N GLU A 53 22.46 38.59 -0.20
CA GLU A 53 22.43 39.90 -0.85
C GLU A 53 21.01 40.24 -1.34
N PRO A 54 20.59 41.51 -1.32
CA PRO A 54 19.41 41.95 -2.04
C PRO A 54 19.57 41.69 -3.55
N ALA A 55 18.53 41.19 -4.21
CA ALA A 55 18.49 41.02 -5.67
C ALA A 55 17.14 41.48 -6.23
N GLU A 56 17.08 41.75 -7.53
CA GLU A 56 15.83 42.07 -8.19
C GLU A 56 14.85 40.89 -8.06
N GLY A 57 13.67 41.13 -7.47
CA GLY A 57 12.66 40.10 -7.24
C GLY A 57 12.85 39.23 -6.00
N GLY A 58 13.90 39.41 -5.19
CA GLY A 58 14.10 38.60 -3.98
C GLY A 58 15.41 38.82 -3.23
N THR A 59 15.87 37.76 -2.57
CA THR A 59 17.14 37.71 -1.86
C THR A 59 18.03 36.66 -2.49
N ARG A 60 19.21 37.06 -2.96
CA ARG A 60 20.25 36.16 -3.45
C ARG A 60 20.93 35.47 -2.26
N VAL A 61 20.96 34.14 -2.29
CA VAL A 61 21.55 33.27 -1.26
C VAL A 61 22.74 32.56 -1.88
N CYS A 62 23.94 32.81 -1.37
CA CYS A 62 25.16 32.09 -1.78
C CYS A 62 25.44 30.96 -0.78
N ILE A 63 25.72 29.77 -1.31
CA ILE A 63 25.83 28.53 -0.55
C ILE A 63 27.18 27.89 -0.86
N ARG A 64 27.83 27.32 0.15
CA ARG A 64 29.08 26.56 -0.01
C ARG A 64 29.07 25.28 0.79
N GLU A 65 29.67 24.23 0.25
CA GLU A 65 29.85 22.95 0.94
C GLU A 65 30.62 23.13 2.25
N VAL A 66 30.23 22.36 3.28
CA VAL A 66 30.84 22.37 4.62
C VAL A 66 31.44 21.01 4.89
N GLY A 67 32.71 20.98 5.32
CA GLY A 67 33.39 19.74 5.70
C GLY A 67 33.83 18.84 4.51
N GLY A 68 33.67 19.33 3.28
CA GLY A 68 34.11 18.64 2.05
C GLY A 68 35.13 19.44 1.23
N MET A 69 34.90 19.56 -0.08
CA MET A 69 35.82 20.18 -1.04
C MET A 69 35.67 21.70 -1.14
N ASN A 70 34.87 22.32 -0.26
CA ASN A 70 34.49 23.73 -0.28
C ASN A 70 33.93 24.16 -1.65
N GLU A 71 33.11 23.32 -2.26
CA GLU A 71 32.39 23.66 -3.49
C GLU A 71 31.44 24.83 -3.23
N GLU A 72 31.55 25.89 -4.03
CA GLU A 72 30.58 26.99 -4.04
C GLU A 72 29.51 26.70 -5.08
N PHE A 73 28.26 26.72 -4.65
CA PHE A 73 27.11 26.49 -5.52
C PHE A 73 26.68 27.79 -6.22
N GLU A 74 26.02 27.66 -7.37
CA GLU A 74 25.44 28.81 -8.04
C GLU A 74 24.45 29.55 -7.11
N PRO A 75 24.58 30.88 -6.95
CA PRO A 75 23.71 31.63 -6.05
C PRO A 75 22.25 31.59 -6.48
N VAL A 76 21.34 31.31 -5.54
CA VAL A 76 19.90 31.18 -5.81
C VAL A 76 19.17 32.44 -5.36
N VAL A 77 18.29 33.00 -6.20
CA VAL A 77 17.42 34.14 -5.82
C VAL A 77 16.12 33.61 -5.23
N VAL A 78 15.94 33.82 -3.92
CA VAL A 78 14.73 33.42 -3.18
C VAL A 78 13.73 34.59 -3.20
N PRO A 79 12.56 34.44 -3.83
CA PRO A 79 11.59 35.52 -3.92
C PRO A 79 11.02 35.89 -2.55
N HIS A 80 10.75 37.18 -2.32
CA HIS A 80 10.13 37.66 -1.07
C HIS A 80 8.63 37.38 -0.99
N THR A 81 8.00 37.02 -2.12
CA THR A 81 6.60 36.65 -2.21
C THR A 81 6.46 35.13 -2.20
N THR A 82 5.81 34.59 -1.17
CA THR A 82 5.26 33.23 -1.21
C THR A 82 4.08 33.23 -2.19
N ALA A 83 4.33 33.03 -3.47
CA ALA A 83 3.30 32.56 -4.37
C ALA A 83 2.93 31.11 -3.99
N ALA A 84 1.65 30.74 -4.15
CA ALA A 84 1.27 29.32 -4.10
C ALA A 84 2.12 28.54 -5.10
N PHE A 85 2.64 27.38 -4.68
CA PHE A 85 3.57 26.56 -5.46
C PHE A 85 3.00 26.31 -6.86
N GLN A 86 3.47 27.07 -7.86
CA GLN A 86 3.21 26.76 -9.26
C GLN A 86 4.29 25.77 -9.67
N GLN A 87 3.84 24.58 -10.06
CA GLN A 87 4.66 23.55 -10.68
C GLN A 87 5.40 24.21 -11.86
N LEU A 88 6.74 24.29 -11.77
CA LEU A 88 7.55 24.80 -12.86
C LEU A 88 7.33 23.90 -14.09
N PRO A 89 7.13 24.46 -15.30
CA PRO A 89 7.00 23.65 -16.50
C PRO A 89 8.28 22.85 -16.76
N ASP A 90 8.12 21.63 -17.25
CA ASP A 90 9.17 20.64 -17.53
C ASP A 90 10.22 21.16 -18.54
N LEU A 91 11.13 22.00 -18.08
CA LEU A 91 12.31 22.44 -18.80
C LEU A 91 13.54 22.02 -17.99
N TYR A 92 14.14 20.93 -18.44
CA TYR A 92 15.43 20.36 -18.00
C TYR A 92 15.49 19.89 -16.53
N ALA A 93 15.18 18.61 -16.32
CA ALA A 93 15.64 17.88 -15.15
C ALA A 93 17.16 17.65 -15.22
N GLY A 94 17.91 18.71 -14.92
CA GLY A 94 19.32 18.66 -14.54
C GLY A 94 19.47 19.19 -13.12
N GLY A 95 19.83 18.32 -12.18
CA GLY A 95 20.79 18.60 -11.11
C GLY A 95 20.57 19.69 -10.04
N HIS A 96 19.43 20.37 -9.92
CA HIS A 96 19.32 21.51 -8.97
C HIS A 96 18.15 21.36 -7.97
N GLY A 97 18.36 20.61 -6.89
CA GLY A 97 17.46 20.53 -5.74
C GLY A 97 18.03 21.29 -4.52
N PHE A 98 17.20 22.09 -3.85
CA PHE A 98 17.56 22.90 -2.67
C PHE A 98 16.73 22.47 -1.45
N HIS A 99 17.35 22.17 -0.30
CA HIS A 99 16.64 21.78 0.94
C HIS A 99 17.23 22.36 2.23
N TYR A 100 16.37 22.79 3.18
CA TYR A 100 16.74 23.43 4.46
C TYR A 100 16.69 22.46 5.65
N PHE A 101 17.69 22.52 6.54
CA PHE A 101 17.68 21.82 7.83
C PHE A 101 18.13 22.73 8.98
N ASP A 102 17.47 22.58 10.12
CA ASP A 102 17.74 23.33 11.35
C ASP A 102 18.33 22.33 12.36
N HIS A 103 19.66 22.12 12.45
CA HIS A 103 20.46 21.56 13.59
C HIS A 103 21.93 21.22 13.19
N THR A 104 22.83 21.10 14.19
CA THR A 104 24.25 20.63 14.11
C THR A 104 24.37 19.09 14.26
N PRO A 105 25.21 18.37 13.49
CA PRO A 105 25.29 16.90 13.58
C PRO A 105 26.33 16.39 14.62
N PRO A 106 26.18 15.15 15.12
CA PRO A 106 27.06 14.55 16.14
C PRO A 106 28.46 14.21 15.58
N GLN A 107 29.47 14.37 16.43
CA GLN A 107 30.84 13.94 16.17
C GLN A 107 30.94 12.42 16.25
N HIS A 108 30.84 11.69 15.13
CA HIS A 108 31.58 10.43 14.84
C HIS A 108 31.19 9.93 13.44
N LEU A 109 32.14 10.01 12.50
CA LEU A 109 32.00 9.57 11.11
C LEU A 109 32.27 8.06 10.98
N ILE A 110 31.29 7.31 10.50
CA ILE A 110 31.49 6.03 9.81
C ILE A 110 31.07 6.26 8.34
N PRO A 111 31.82 5.77 7.33
CA PRO A 111 31.49 5.99 5.92
C PRO A 111 30.14 5.34 5.57
N LEU A 112 29.16 6.16 5.18
CA LEU A 112 27.90 5.71 4.60
C LEU A 112 28.17 5.13 3.20
N GLN A 113 28.25 3.81 3.09
CA GLN A 113 28.15 3.13 1.80
C GLN A 113 26.70 3.11 1.33
N THR A 114 26.50 3.56 0.09
CA THR A 114 25.31 3.44 -0.76
C THR A 114 23.97 3.82 -0.12
N VAL A 115 23.62 5.11 -0.24
CA VAL A 115 22.26 5.60 -0.08
C VAL A 115 21.71 5.88 -1.48
N ASP A 116 20.76 5.06 -1.92
CA ASP A 116 19.87 5.36 -3.05
C ASP A 116 18.99 6.55 -2.64
N GLU A 117 18.49 7.32 -3.61
CA GLU A 117 17.91 8.68 -3.49
C GLU A 117 16.60 8.79 -2.64
N ALA A 118 16.35 7.86 -1.72
CA ALA A 118 15.07 7.55 -1.09
C ALA A 118 15.03 7.57 0.46
N ASP A 119 15.97 8.23 1.14
CA ASP A 119 16.03 8.25 2.62
C ASP A 119 15.87 9.63 3.29
N ALA A 120 14.93 10.44 2.79
CA ALA A 120 14.54 11.70 3.45
C ALA A 120 13.01 11.77 3.70
N GLU A 121 12.51 10.83 4.52
CA GLU A 121 11.40 10.97 5.49
C GLU A 121 11.11 9.57 6.07
N ARG A 122 12.08 9.02 6.81
CA ARG A 122 11.85 7.87 7.68
C ARG A 122 11.54 8.35 9.09
N PHE A 123 10.55 7.74 9.73
CA PHE A 123 10.38 7.79 11.18
C PHE A 123 11.55 7.03 11.84
N CYS A 124 12.72 7.64 11.96
CA CYS A 124 13.84 7.12 12.73
C CYS A 124 14.04 7.96 14.00
N VAL A 125 14.02 7.31 15.15
CA VAL A 125 14.43 7.89 16.44
C VAL A 125 15.56 7.01 16.97
N ASP A 126 16.67 7.66 17.31
CA ASP A 126 17.88 7.06 17.89
C ASP A 126 17.57 6.21 19.14
N PRO A 127 17.89 4.90 19.16
CA PRO A 127 17.64 4.01 20.30
C PRO A 127 18.73 4.06 21.39
N SER A 128 19.75 4.93 21.30
CA SER A 128 20.91 4.89 22.21
C SER A 128 20.77 5.70 23.52
N ILE A 129 19.67 6.42 23.75
CA ILE A 129 19.52 7.29 24.93
C ILE A 129 18.94 6.51 26.12
N LYS A 130 19.78 6.22 27.12
CA LYS A 130 19.33 5.71 28.43
C LYS A 130 18.66 6.83 29.23
N PRO A 131 17.58 6.56 29.99
CA PRO A 131 16.99 7.55 30.88
C PRO A 131 18.03 7.94 31.93
N ARG A 132 18.37 9.23 32.02
CA ARG A 132 19.00 9.76 33.23
C ARG A 132 17.90 10.11 34.21
N ASP A 133 18.11 9.70 35.46
CA ASP A 133 17.31 10.11 36.60
C ASP A 133 17.32 11.64 36.71
N ALA A 134 16.22 12.28 36.33
CA ALA A 134 15.98 13.69 36.57
C ALA A 134 14.91 13.80 37.66
N GLU A 135 15.32 14.28 38.84
CA GLU A 135 14.44 14.47 40.01
C GLU A 135 13.45 15.63 39.88
N ASP A 136 13.36 16.28 38.71
CA ASP A 136 12.48 17.42 38.50
C ASP A 136 11.57 17.21 37.26
N PRO A 137 10.26 16.94 37.44
CA PRO A 137 9.31 16.74 36.35
C PRO A 137 9.08 18.00 35.48
N LEU A 138 9.55 19.18 35.90
CA LEU A 138 9.41 20.43 35.12
C LEU A 138 10.59 20.70 34.19
N SER A 139 11.72 20.00 34.36
CA SER A 139 12.90 20.15 33.50
C SER A 139 12.68 19.64 32.06
N LEU A 140 11.61 18.87 31.81
CA LEU A 140 11.21 18.41 30.47
C LEU A 140 10.55 19.49 29.60
N LEU A 141 10.14 20.62 30.18
CA LEU A 141 9.48 21.72 29.46
C LEU A 141 10.47 22.64 28.71
N PHE A 142 11.77 22.48 28.93
CA PHE A 142 12.84 23.28 28.30
C PHE A 142 13.64 22.53 27.24
N LEU A 143 13.30 21.28 26.93
CA LEU A 143 13.91 20.57 25.81
C LEU A 143 13.33 21.08 24.47
N PRO A 144 14.17 21.34 23.45
CA PRO A 144 13.69 21.78 22.15
C PRO A 144 12.76 20.71 21.51
N PRO A 145 11.81 21.10 20.64
CA PRO A 145 10.75 20.21 20.11
C PRO A 145 11.21 19.04 19.21
N SER A 146 12.50 18.68 19.18
CA SER A 146 13.15 17.86 18.15
C SER A 146 13.03 16.34 18.36
N PHE A 147 12.33 15.86 19.38
CA PHE A 147 12.36 14.42 19.74
C PHE A 147 11.37 13.52 18.97
N MET A 148 10.41 14.09 18.24
CA MET A 148 9.55 13.35 17.31
C MET A 148 9.08 14.28 16.20
N PRO A 149 8.97 13.81 14.93
CA PRO A 149 8.31 14.59 13.91
C PRO A 149 6.89 14.93 14.40
N PRO A 150 6.46 16.21 14.33
CA PRO A 150 5.12 16.58 14.73
C PRO A 150 4.13 15.75 13.93
N LEU A 151 3.10 15.20 14.59
CA LEU A 151 1.96 14.62 13.87
C LEU A 151 1.50 15.67 12.84
N PRO A 152 1.40 15.30 11.56
CA PRO A 152 0.87 16.19 10.53
C PRO A 152 -0.41 16.86 11.03
N THR A 153 -0.50 18.19 10.89
CA THR A 153 -1.61 19.00 11.44
C THR A 153 -2.96 18.52 10.93
N ASP A 154 -2.98 17.99 9.71
CA ASP A 154 -4.14 17.34 9.11
C ASP A 154 -4.58 16.10 9.90
N ILE A 155 -3.70 15.18 10.31
CA ILE A 155 -4.05 14.04 11.18
C ILE A 155 -4.67 14.51 12.50
N ILE A 156 -4.12 15.58 13.10
CA ILE A 156 -4.68 16.17 14.31
C ILE A 156 -6.11 16.66 14.04
N THR A 157 -6.34 17.32 12.91
CA THR A 157 -7.66 17.87 12.58
C THR A 157 -8.68 16.83 12.09
N THR A 158 -8.26 15.80 11.35
CA THR A 158 -9.17 14.82 10.75
C THR A 158 -9.44 13.64 11.67
N THR A 159 -8.51 13.34 12.58
CA THR A 159 -8.57 12.13 13.42
C THR A 159 -8.70 12.49 14.89
N LEU A 160 -7.84 13.35 15.44
CA LEU A 160 -7.90 13.68 16.88
C LEU A 160 -9.10 14.56 17.25
N LEU A 161 -9.48 15.53 16.42
CA LEU A 161 -10.64 16.40 16.68
C LEU A 161 -11.96 15.61 16.79
N PRO A 162 -12.29 14.71 15.85
CA PRO A 162 -13.46 13.84 16.01
C PRO A 162 -13.38 12.94 17.26
N LEU A 163 -12.21 12.37 17.55
CA LEU A 163 -12.01 11.54 18.74
C LEU A 163 -12.21 12.32 20.06
N CYS A 164 -11.96 13.62 20.07
CA CYS A 164 -12.18 14.52 21.21
C CYS A 164 -13.60 15.14 21.25
N GLY A 165 -14.53 14.65 20.43
CA GLY A 165 -15.92 15.12 20.41
C GLY A 165 -16.08 16.55 19.88
N GLY A 166 -15.27 16.96 18.90
CA GLY A 166 -15.43 18.24 18.21
C GLY A 166 -15.09 19.48 19.03
N ARG A 167 -14.40 19.33 20.18
CA ARG A 167 -13.94 20.48 20.97
C ARG A 167 -12.70 21.10 20.31
N GLU A 168 -12.92 22.07 19.42
CA GLU A 168 -11.88 22.86 18.72
C GLU A 168 -10.80 23.44 19.66
N THR A 169 -11.18 23.77 20.89
CA THR A 169 -10.28 24.31 21.93
C THR A 169 -9.27 23.30 22.48
N LEU A 170 -9.50 21.99 22.35
CA LEU A 170 -8.55 20.95 22.74
C LEU A 170 -7.53 20.66 21.63
N ALA A 171 -7.93 20.75 20.36
CA ALA A 171 -7.04 20.51 19.22
C ALA A 171 -5.97 21.59 19.04
N LEU A 172 -6.30 22.85 19.32
CA LEU A 172 -5.33 23.95 19.37
C LEU A 172 -4.33 23.82 20.54
N LYS A 173 -4.71 23.13 21.62
CA LYS A 173 -3.83 22.85 22.77
C LYS A 173 -3.04 21.56 22.60
N LEU A 174 -3.55 20.57 21.88
CA LEU A 174 -2.88 19.33 21.48
C LEU A 174 -1.82 19.60 20.40
N LYS A 175 -0.83 20.45 20.72
CA LYS A 175 0.48 20.30 20.10
C LYS A 175 0.94 18.88 20.40
N SER A 176 1.43 18.17 19.38
CA SER A 176 2.10 16.85 19.46
C SER A 176 2.92 16.66 20.74
N THR A 177 3.55 17.73 21.22
CA THR A 177 4.29 17.82 22.48
C THR A 177 3.50 17.36 23.72
N LEU A 178 2.21 17.69 23.87
CA LEU A 178 1.42 17.27 25.05
C LEU A 178 1.18 15.76 25.10
N CYS A 179 1.02 15.12 23.94
CA CYS A 179 0.92 13.65 23.86
C CYS A 179 2.22 12.98 24.32
N CYS A 180 3.36 13.66 24.14
CA CYS A 180 4.67 13.18 24.56
C CYS A 180 4.99 13.49 26.02
N THR A 181 4.50 14.60 26.56
CA THR A 181 4.89 15.09 27.91
C THR A 181 3.91 14.70 29.01
N SER A 182 2.63 14.43 28.70
CA SER A 182 1.64 13.99 29.68
C SER A 182 1.19 12.56 29.39
N THR A 183 1.60 11.64 30.27
CA THR A 183 1.16 10.23 30.25
C THR A 183 -0.36 10.10 30.28
N GLU A 184 -1.04 10.95 31.06
CA GLU A 184 -2.50 10.95 31.17
C GLU A 184 -3.18 11.32 29.84
N VAL A 185 -2.71 12.38 29.18
CA VAL A 185 -3.22 12.82 27.87
C VAL A 185 -2.95 11.75 26.82
N GLY A 186 -1.72 11.21 26.78
CA GLY A 186 -1.37 10.11 25.87
C GLY A 186 -2.25 8.88 26.06
N ASN A 187 -2.53 8.50 27.32
CA ASN A 187 -3.41 7.38 27.64
C ASN A 187 -4.86 7.64 27.21
N ALA A 188 -5.39 8.85 27.45
CA ALA A 188 -6.74 9.22 27.03
C ALA A 188 -6.90 9.14 25.51
N ILE A 189 -5.93 9.66 24.75
CA ILE A 189 -5.93 9.60 23.28
C ILE A 189 -5.80 8.16 22.79
N GLY A 190 -4.90 7.38 23.39
CA GLY A 190 -4.76 5.96 23.05
C GLY A 190 -6.04 5.17 23.29
N SER A 191 -6.77 5.45 24.38
CA SER A 191 -8.07 4.83 24.66
C SER A 191 -9.16 5.25 23.66
N ALA A 192 -9.20 6.52 23.27
CA ALA A 192 -10.12 7.00 22.24
C ALA A 192 -9.85 6.33 20.88
N ALA A 193 -8.59 6.27 20.46
CA ALA A 193 -8.21 5.58 19.22
C ALA A 193 -8.55 4.08 19.26
N VAL A 194 -8.34 3.39 20.38
CA VAL A 194 -8.77 1.99 20.55
C VAL A 194 -10.28 1.85 20.35
N SER A 195 -11.09 2.74 20.92
CA SER A 195 -12.54 2.70 20.76
C SER A 195 -12.98 2.90 19.31
N ALA A 196 -12.33 3.81 18.58
CA ALA A 196 -12.63 4.05 17.17
C ALA A 196 -12.20 2.87 16.28
N ILE A 197 -11.01 2.34 16.49
CA ILE A 197 -10.53 1.15 15.76
C ILE A 197 -11.44 -0.05 16.02
N ASP A 198 -11.81 -0.30 17.29
CA ASP A 198 -12.74 -1.39 17.65
C ASP A 198 -14.10 -1.23 16.93
N SER A 199 -14.63 0.00 16.86
CA SER A 199 -15.87 0.30 16.16
C SER A 199 -15.78 0.05 14.65
N ILE A 200 -14.67 0.44 13.99
CA ILE A 200 -14.46 0.17 12.56
C ILE A 200 -14.33 -1.34 12.31
N ILE A 201 -13.59 -2.05 13.16
CA ILE A 201 -13.42 -3.50 13.05
C ILE A 201 -14.77 -4.22 13.18
N GLU A 202 -15.59 -3.84 14.15
CA GLU A 202 -16.91 -4.42 14.35
C GLU A 202 -17.85 -4.11 13.18
N THR A 203 -17.94 -2.83 12.78
CA THR A 203 -18.87 -2.35 11.75
C THR A 203 -18.57 -2.94 10.37
N ASN A 204 -17.29 -3.15 10.03
CA ASN A 204 -16.88 -3.73 8.75
C ASN A 204 -16.76 -5.27 8.79
N GLY A 205 -17.17 -5.93 9.88
CA GLY A 205 -17.10 -7.38 10.01
C GLY A 205 -15.66 -7.93 10.03
N LEU A 206 -14.71 -7.13 10.50
CA LEU A 206 -13.29 -7.49 10.53
C LEU A 206 -12.88 -8.29 11.76
N THR A 207 -13.76 -8.45 12.77
CA THR A 207 -13.44 -9.08 14.07
C THR A 207 -12.77 -10.45 13.96
N CYS A 208 -13.13 -11.24 12.94
CA CYS A 208 -12.56 -12.57 12.71
C CYS A 208 -11.34 -12.58 11.76
N VAL A 209 -10.96 -11.44 11.17
CA VAL A 209 -9.90 -11.38 10.13
C VAL A 209 -8.78 -10.39 10.44
N ILE A 210 -9.03 -9.31 11.18
CA ILE A 210 -8.02 -8.33 11.59
C ILE A 210 -8.09 -8.14 13.10
N GLY A 211 -6.93 -8.25 13.74
CA GLY A 211 -6.69 -7.94 15.14
C GLY A 211 -5.55 -6.94 15.24
N TYR A 212 -5.37 -6.35 16.41
CA TYR A 212 -4.26 -5.43 16.67
C TYR A 212 -3.82 -5.53 18.13
N THR A 213 -3.91 -6.73 18.70
CA THR A 213 -3.60 -7.01 20.12
C THR A 213 -2.21 -6.50 20.52
N PRO A 214 -1.14 -6.68 19.72
CA PRO A 214 0.19 -6.18 20.05
C PRO A 214 0.23 -4.65 20.18
N LEU A 215 -0.46 -3.93 19.30
CA LEU A 215 -0.55 -2.46 19.34
C LEU A 215 -1.40 -2.00 20.52
N ARG A 216 -2.56 -2.63 20.74
CA ARG A 216 -3.51 -2.32 21.82
C ARG A 216 -2.87 -2.45 23.19
N ARG A 217 -2.12 -3.53 23.42
CA ARG A 217 -1.47 -3.85 24.70
C ARG A 217 -0.10 -3.21 24.87
N SER A 218 0.45 -2.56 23.84
CA SER A 218 1.77 -1.95 23.97
C SER A 218 1.78 -0.90 25.09
N THR A 219 2.78 -0.99 25.98
CA THR A 219 3.01 -0.02 27.05
C THR A 219 4.23 0.80 26.67
N GLY A 220 4.04 2.09 26.41
CA GLY A 220 5.15 2.96 26.03
C GLY A 220 4.67 4.28 25.47
N VAL A 221 5.54 5.29 25.54
CA VAL A 221 5.26 6.65 25.07
C VAL A 221 4.87 6.73 23.58
N ARG A 222 5.22 5.70 22.80
CA ARG A 222 4.86 5.60 21.37
C ARG A 222 3.52 4.94 21.10
N ARG A 223 2.88 4.32 22.11
CA ARG A 223 1.58 3.63 21.95
C ARG A 223 0.52 4.54 21.32
N PRO A 224 0.28 5.78 21.81
CA PRO A 224 -0.76 6.63 21.24
C PRO A 224 -0.50 6.94 19.76
N PHE A 225 0.74 7.20 19.38
CA PHE A 225 1.12 7.49 17.98
C PHE A 225 0.87 6.31 17.04
N ARG A 226 1.18 5.08 17.48
CA ARG A 226 0.91 3.86 16.70
C ARG A 226 -0.59 3.66 16.52
N LEU A 227 -1.38 3.88 17.58
CA LEU A 227 -2.84 3.76 17.52
C LEU A 227 -3.47 4.84 16.65
N ILE A 228 -3.02 6.10 16.73
CA ILE A 228 -3.48 7.19 15.86
C ILE A 228 -3.18 6.86 14.38
N ARG A 229 -2.00 6.32 14.09
CA ARG A 229 -1.62 5.92 12.73
C ARG A 229 -2.48 4.77 12.22
N LEU A 230 -2.77 3.77 13.05
CA LEU A 230 -3.69 2.69 12.69
C LEU A 230 -5.11 3.23 12.48
N ASP A 231 -5.63 4.03 13.40
CA ASP A 231 -6.95 4.66 13.29
C ASP A 231 -7.07 5.47 12.00
N TYR A 232 -6.06 6.29 11.68
CA TYR A 232 -5.97 7.01 10.41
C TYR A 232 -6.07 6.08 9.20
N LEU A 233 -5.32 4.97 9.17
CA LEU A 233 -5.36 3.99 8.09
C LEU A 233 -6.72 3.31 7.98
N MET A 234 -7.35 2.98 9.11
CA MET A 234 -8.67 2.35 9.15
C MET A 234 -9.75 3.31 8.64
N VAL A 235 -9.72 4.58 9.05
CA VAL A 235 -10.66 5.62 8.58
C VAL A 235 -10.46 5.93 7.10
N THR A 236 -9.22 6.19 6.68
CA THR A 236 -8.92 6.53 5.27
C THR A 236 -8.99 5.32 4.35
N GLY A 237 -8.96 4.11 4.89
CA GLY A 237 -9.22 2.88 4.15
C GLY A 237 -10.65 2.76 3.64
N GLY A 238 -11.61 3.53 4.17
CA GLY A 238 -13.00 3.52 3.70
C GLY A 238 -13.75 2.24 4.07
N ASP A 239 -14.42 1.61 3.09
CA ASP A 239 -15.19 0.38 3.31
C ASP A 239 -14.31 -0.88 3.29
N TRP A 240 -14.05 -1.44 4.47
CA TRP A 240 -13.18 -2.62 4.62
C TRP A 240 -13.88 -3.96 4.38
N THR A 241 -15.19 -3.99 4.12
CA THR A 241 -15.93 -5.24 3.92
C THR A 241 -15.36 -6.08 2.77
N GLY A 242 -14.80 -5.42 1.75
CA GLY A 242 -14.10 -6.06 0.63
C GLY A 242 -12.81 -6.81 1.02
N SER A 243 -12.16 -6.43 2.13
CA SER A 243 -10.93 -7.05 2.61
C SER A 243 -11.15 -8.38 3.35
N VAL A 244 -12.32 -8.59 3.97
CA VAL A 244 -12.69 -9.85 4.66
C VAL A 244 -12.51 -11.10 3.78
N PRO A 245 -13.13 -11.18 2.59
CA PRO A 245 -12.99 -12.33 1.70
C PRO A 245 -11.56 -12.51 1.17
N VAL A 246 -10.79 -11.43 0.99
CA VAL A 246 -9.39 -11.50 0.55
C VAL A 246 -8.53 -12.17 1.62
N LEU A 247 -8.67 -11.77 2.89
CA LEU A 247 -7.91 -12.33 4.00
C LEU A 247 -8.30 -13.78 4.28
N ARG A 248 -9.60 -14.12 4.21
CA ARG A 248 -10.07 -15.52 4.29
C ARG A 248 -9.48 -16.37 3.18
N PHE A 249 -9.55 -15.88 1.95
CA PHE A 249 -8.96 -16.57 0.80
C PHE A 249 -7.44 -16.73 0.94
N ALA A 250 -6.74 -15.70 1.43
CA ALA A 250 -5.30 -15.79 1.71
C ALA A 250 -4.97 -16.85 2.78
N LYS A 251 -5.79 -16.98 3.84
CA LYS A 251 -5.66 -18.05 4.83
C LYS A 251 -5.88 -19.42 4.20
N SER A 252 -6.96 -19.61 3.45
CA SER A 252 -7.24 -20.88 2.77
C SER A 252 -6.19 -21.21 1.70
N CYS A 253 -5.51 -20.20 1.14
CA CYS A 253 -4.33 -20.36 0.29
C CYS A 253 -3.03 -20.68 1.06
N GLY A 254 -3.04 -20.72 2.39
CA GLY A 254 -1.84 -20.95 3.21
C GLY A 254 -0.85 -19.78 3.21
N ARG A 255 -1.26 -18.60 2.74
CA ARG A 255 -0.43 -17.37 2.74
C ARG A 255 -0.49 -16.64 4.07
N VAL A 256 -1.57 -16.81 4.80
CA VAL A 256 -1.75 -16.33 6.17
C VAL A 256 -1.93 -17.55 7.07
N GLN A 257 -1.14 -17.64 8.14
CA GLN A 257 -1.15 -18.80 9.03
C GLN A 257 -2.44 -18.89 9.87
N SER A 258 -2.93 -17.76 10.35
CA SER A 258 -4.11 -17.68 11.20
C SER A 258 -4.88 -16.37 10.96
N LEU A 259 -6.18 -16.43 11.24
CA LEU A 259 -7.02 -15.25 11.32
C LEU A 259 -7.62 -15.18 12.74
N PRO A 260 -7.75 -13.98 13.33
CA PRO A 260 -7.40 -12.68 12.75
C PRO A 260 -5.88 -12.46 12.60
N ILE A 261 -5.45 -11.66 11.60
CA ILE A 261 -4.06 -11.19 11.54
C ILE A 261 -3.86 -10.12 12.62
N ASP A 262 -2.95 -10.36 13.56
CA ASP A 262 -2.61 -9.35 14.57
C ASP A 262 -1.63 -8.32 13.99
N LEU A 263 -2.12 -7.12 13.70
CA LEU A 263 -1.34 -5.99 13.24
C LEU A 263 -0.34 -5.53 14.31
N THR A 264 0.87 -5.24 13.87
CA THR A 264 2.04 -4.82 14.66
C THR A 264 2.54 -3.46 14.19
N ASN A 265 3.59 -2.96 14.85
CA ASN A 265 4.23 -1.72 14.42
C ASN A 265 4.87 -1.84 13.04
N ASP A 266 5.37 -3.02 12.67
CA ASP A 266 6.07 -3.22 11.39
C ASP A 266 5.08 -3.09 10.23
N ASP A 267 3.86 -3.62 10.39
CA ASP A 267 2.78 -3.43 9.41
C ASP A 267 2.49 -1.95 9.15
N LEU A 268 2.47 -1.13 10.21
CA LEU A 268 2.23 0.30 10.07
C LEU A 268 3.37 1.03 9.34
N GLN A 269 4.61 0.56 9.48
CA GLN A 269 5.76 1.15 8.78
C GLN A 269 5.75 0.79 7.29
N GLU A 270 5.34 -0.43 6.96
CA GLU A 270 5.29 -0.94 5.58
C GLU A 270 4.31 -0.17 4.68
N VAL A 271 3.27 0.45 5.24
CA VAL A 271 2.28 1.19 4.44
C VAL A 271 2.88 2.41 3.72
N GLY A 272 3.94 3.00 4.27
CA GLY A 272 4.60 4.21 3.75
C GLY A 272 4.19 5.50 4.45
N SER A 273 4.48 6.65 3.84
CA SER A 273 4.14 7.96 4.41
C SER A 273 2.66 8.31 4.25
N LYS A 274 2.19 9.33 4.98
CA LYS A 274 0.83 9.86 4.84
C LYS A 274 0.51 10.25 3.39
N ALA A 275 1.42 10.96 2.73
CA ALA A 275 1.26 11.37 1.34
C ALA A 275 1.06 10.18 0.38
N ILE A 276 1.76 9.07 0.61
CA ILE A 276 1.61 7.83 -0.17
C ILE A 276 0.25 7.17 0.10
N ILE A 277 -0.22 7.19 1.34
CA ILE A 277 -1.54 6.65 1.69
C ILE A 277 -2.63 7.45 0.99
N ASP A 278 -2.56 8.77 1.08
CA ASP A 278 -3.61 9.67 0.59
C ASP A 278 -3.74 9.67 -0.92
N SER A 279 -2.62 9.48 -1.63
CA SER A 279 -2.62 9.39 -3.10
C SER A 279 -3.22 8.08 -3.63
N ARG A 280 -3.38 7.06 -2.79
CA ARG A 280 -3.89 5.73 -3.19
C ARG A 280 -5.42 5.65 -3.09
N PRO A 281 -6.08 4.86 -3.96
CA PRO A 281 -7.47 4.43 -3.76
C PRO A 281 -7.65 3.59 -2.49
N GLU A 282 -8.88 3.51 -1.99
CA GLU A 282 -9.25 2.80 -0.76
C GLU A 282 -8.75 1.35 -0.73
N ALA A 283 -9.05 0.54 -1.75
CA ALA A 283 -8.64 -0.87 -1.81
C ALA A 283 -7.10 -1.05 -1.73
N ILE A 284 -6.33 -0.10 -2.27
CA ILE A 284 -4.87 -0.13 -2.22
C ILE A 284 -4.38 0.29 -0.83
N ARG A 285 -5.00 1.27 -0.17
CA ARG A 285 -4.70 1.63 1.22
C ARG A 285 -4.94 0.45 2.16
N GLN A 286 -6.06 -0.22 2.00
CA GLN A 286 -6.42 -1.40 2.78
C GLN A 286 -5.40 -2.53 2.59
N TYR A 287 -5.11 -2.86 1.33
CA TYR A 287 -4.17 -3.91 0.98
C TYR A 287 -2.74 -3.64 1.46
N ALA A 288 -2.29 -2.38 1.39
CA ALA A 288 -0.96 -1.98 1.84
C ALA A 288 -0.67 -2.41 3.29
N LEU A 289 -1.69 -2.41 4.15
CA LEU A 289 -1.58 -2.76 5.57
C LEU A 289 -1.12 -4.21 5.81
N PHE A 290 -1.51 -5.15 4.94
CA PHE A 290 -1.21 -6.57 5.11
C PHE A 290 -0.48 -7.22 3.94
N SER A 291 -0.21 -6.50 2.85
CA SER A 291 0.42 -7.03 1.63
C SER A 291 1.75 -7.74 1.89
N HIS A 292 2.59 -7.21 2.78
CA HIS A 292 3.90 -7.78 3.12
C HIS A 292 3.79 -9.15 3.82
N ARG A 293 2.66 -9.44 4.48
CA ARG A 293 2.41 -10.74 5.12
C ARG A 293 2.04 -11.84 4.12
N LEU A 294 1.64 -11.48 2.90
CA LEU A 294 1.25 -12.43 1.86
C LEU A 294 2.44 -13.01 1.08
N GLY A 295 3.66 -12.54 1.39
CA GLY A 295 4.92 -12.94 0.77
C GLY A 295 5.46 -11.91 -0.23
N ASP A 296 6.74 -12.05 -0.59
CA ASP A 296 7.47 -11.01 -1.35
C ASP A 296 6.85 -10.68 -2.71
N ARG A 297 6.30 -11.67 -3.41
CA ARG A 297 5.63 -11.46 -4.71
C ARG A 297 4.29 -10.72 -4.62
N MET A 298 3.71 -10.65 -3.42
CA MET A 298 2.44 -9.98 -3.14
C MET A 298 2.64 -8.62 -2.45
N ARG A 299 3.86 -8.35 -1.95
CA ARG A 299 4.15 -7.12 -1.20
C ARG A 299 3.98 -5.89 -2.09
N LEU A 300 3.22 -4.92 -1.59
CA LEU A 300 3.04 -3.63 -2.26
C LEU A 300 4.15 -2.66 -1.83
N ARG A 301 4.96 -2.20 -2.77
CA ARG A 301 6.02 -1.20 -2.56
C ARG A 301 5.77 -0.01 -3.49
N ARG A 302 5.38 1.14 -2.94
CA ARG A 302 4.92 2.31 -3.72
C ARG A 302 3.78 1.90 -4.67
N GLU A 303 4.03 1.87 -5.98
CA GLU A 303 3.09 1.46 -7.03
C GLU A 303 3.44 0.08 -7.60
N MET A 304 4.38 -0.65 -7.00
CA MET A 304 4.78 -1.99 -7.43
C MET A 304 4.14 -3.06 -6.56
N MET A 305 3.62 -4.12 -7.16
CA MET A 305 3.23 -5.34 -6.49
C MET A 305 4.18 -6.45 -6.94
N GLY A 306 5.03 -6.94 -6.03
CA GLY A 306 6.16 -7.77 -6.41
C GLY A 306 7.16 -7.02 -7.29
N GLU A 307 7.37 -7.49 -8.52
CA GLU A 307 8.34 -6.94 -9.47
C GLU A 307 7.71 -6.01 -10.52
N TYR A 308 6.38 -5.85 -10.51
CA TYR A 308 5.66 -5.15 -11.58
C TYR A 308 4.89 -3.95 -11.06
N VAL A 309 4.88 -2.89 -11.86
CA VAL A 309 4.09 -1.68 -11.60
C VAL A 309 2.59 -1.97 -11.78
N VAL A 310 1.80 -1.50 -10.83
CA VAL A 310 0.34 -1.44 -10.85
C VAL A 310 -0.06 -0.02 -11.23
N THR A 311 -0.57 0.18 -12.43
CA THR A 311 -1.12 1.46 -12.86
C THR A 311 -2.62 1.49 -12.60
N VAL A 312 -3.07 2.34 -11.69
CA VAL A 312 -4.49 2.51 -11.41
C VAL A 312 -5.17 3.30 -12.52
N HIS A 313 -6.28 2.81 -13.04
CA HIS A 313 -7.08 3.55 -14.00
C HIS A 313 -7.98 4.55 -13.30
N THR A 314 -8.10 5.72 -13.91
CA THR A 314 -9.12 6.71 -13.59
C THR A 314 -10.37 6.45 -14.43
N ARG A 315 -11.46 7.16 -14.13
CA ARG A 315 -12.69 7.08 -14.93
C ARG A 315 -12.46 7.45 -16.41
N GLN A 316 -11.44 8.25 -16.69
CA GLN A 316 -11.07 8.70 -18.04
C GLN A 316 -10.16 7.70 -18.76
N THR A 317 -9.26 7.03 -18.04
CA THR A 317 -8.27 6.11 -18.63
C THR A 317 -8.73 4.65 -18.63
N VAL A 318 -9.82 4.33 -17.94
CA VAL A 318 -10.36 2.98 -17.85
C VAL A 318 -10.71 2.42 -19.24
N PRO A 319 -10.30 1.16 -19.55
CA PRO A 319 -10.73 0.46 -20.76
C PRO A 319 -12.25 0.40 -20.89
N ALA A 320 -12.76 0.43 -22.13
CA ALA A 320 -14.20 0.48 -22.40
C ALA A 320 -14.98 -0.65 -21.74
N GLU A 321 -14.42 -1.86 -21.68
CA GLU A 321 -15.00 -3.06 -21.05
C GLU A 321 -15.19 -3.00 -19.51
N TYR A 322 -14.53 -2.05 -18.85
CA TYR A 322 -14.66 -1.83 -17.41
C TYR A 322 -15.36 -0.51 -17.08
N ARG A 323 -15.65 0.34 -18.08
CA ARG A 323 -16.19 1.68 -17.86
C ARG A 323 -17.53 1.68 -17.11
N ASP A 324 -18.41 0.74 -17.45
CA ASP A 324 -19.74 0.62 -16.83
C ASP A 324 -19.69 0.03 -15.42
N ARG A 325 -18.54 -0.52 -15.00
CA ARG A 325 -18.30 -1.13 -13.69
C ARG A 325 -17.21 -0.40 -12.91
N PHE A 326 -16.87 0.83 -13.30
CA PHE A 326 -15.82 1.60 -12.65
C PHE A 326 -16.22 1.92 -11.21
N ASP A 327 -15.42 1.47 -10.26
CA ASP A 327 -15.50 1.81 -8.85
C ASP A 327 -14.26 2.63 -8.47
N ALA A 328 -14.44 3.81 -7.87
CA ALA A 328 -13.30 4.63 -7.46
C ALA A 328 -12.59 4.08 -6.21
N ALA A 329 -13.28 3.29 -5.38
CA ALA A 329 -12.72 2.68 -4.18
C ALA A 329 -11.84 1.47 -4.51
N ASP A 330 -12.29 0.63 -5.46
CA ASP A 330 -11.53 -0.50 -6.02
C ASP A 330 -11.37 -0.39 -7.55
N PRO A 331 -10.56 0.57 -8.03
CA PRO A 331 -10.50 0.89 -9.45
C PRO A 331 -9.88 -0.22 -10.28
N PRO A 332 -10.29 -0.34 -11.57
CA PRO A 332 -9.57 -1.11 -12.55
C PRO A 332 -8.09 -0.71 -12.58
N CYS A 333 -7.19 -1.66 -12.81
CA CYS A 333 -5.76 -1.40 -12.85
C CYS A 333 -5.07 -2.20 -13.94
N ARG A 334 -3.89 -1.74 -14.36
CA ARG A 334 -3.01 -2.44 -15.27
C ARG A 334 -1.85 -3.03 -14.49
N TYR A 335 -1.57 -4.30 -14.72
CA TYR A 335 -0.44 -5.00 -14.11
C TYR A 335 0.25 -5.86 -15.16
N ASN A 336 1.56 -5.70 -15.31
CA ASN A 336 2.34 -6.35 -16.38
C ASN A 336 1.77 -6.13 -17.80
N GLY A 337 1.08 -5.00 -18.02
CA GLY A 337 0.42 -4.66 -19.28
C GLY A 337 -0.95 -5.30 -19.51
N ASP A 338 -1.42 -6.11 -18.56
CA ASP A 338 -2.74 -6.71 -18.56
C ASP A 338 -3.70 -5.84 -17.73
N ASP A 339 -4.89 -5.54 -18.25
CA ASP A 339 -5.91 -4.75 -17.54
C ASP A 339 -6.82 -5.66 -16.69
N PHE A 340 -7.11 -5.24 -15.47
CA PHE A 340 -7.93 -5.94 -14.48
C PHE A 340 -9.14 -5.10 -14.13
N GLY A 341 -10.29 -5.75 -13.93
CA GLY A 341 -11.54 -5.05 -13.63
C GLY A 341 -11.57 -4.39 -12.25
N SER A 342 -10.68 -4.78 -11.34
CA SER A 342 -10.49 -4.15 -10.03
C SER A 342 -9.14 -4.53 -9.44
N PHE A 343 -8.63 -3.75 -8.48
CA PHE A 343 -7.37 -4.04 -7.79
C PHE A 343 -7.50 -5.24 -6.84
N THR A 344 -8.60 -5.34 -6.09
CA THR A 344 -8.91 -6.53 -5.28
C THR A 344 -8.98 -7.79 -6.15
N GLY A 345 -9.53 -7.69 -7.36
CA GLY A 345 -9.56 -8.78 -8.32
C GLY A 345 -8.16 -9.24 -8.74
N LEU A 346 -7.25 -8.30 -9.02
CA LEU A 346 -5.84 -8.58 -9.28
C LEU A 346 -5.21 -9.36 -8.11
N VAL A 347 -5.39 -8.89 -6.87
CA VAL A 347 -4.85 -9.53 -5.67
C VAL A 347 -5.35 -10.98 -5.51
N ILE A 348 -6.66 -11.20 -5.65
CA ILE A 348 -7.26 -12.54 -5.53
C ILE A 348 -6.72 -13.48 -6.60
N LEU A 349 -6.57 -13.01 -7.85
CA LEU A 349 -6.00 -13.83 -8.92
C LEU A 349 -4.57 -14.27 -8.57
N TRP A 350 -3.74 -13.35 -8.08
CA TRP A 350 -2.37 -13.68 -7.71
C TRP A 350 -2.28 -14.60 -6.49
N LEU A 351 -3.16 -14.44 -5.50
CA LEU A 351 -3.28 -15.39 -4.39
C LEU A 351 -3.56 -16.82 -4.90
N ALA A 352 -4.50 -16.95 -5.84
CA ALA A 352 -4.82 -18.24 -6.46
C ALA A 352 -3.63 -18.79 -7.24
N VAL A 353 -3.02 -18.01 -8.13
CA VAL A 353 -1.92 -18.44 -9.00
C VAL A 353 -0.68 -18.87 -8.22
N LEU A 354 -0.32 -18.12 -7.16
CA LEU A 354 0.91 -18.39 -6.42
C LEU A 354 0.77 -19.53 -5.41
N SER A 355 -0.44 -19.90 -5.01
CA SER A 355 -0.64 -20.77 -3.84
C SER A 355 -1.30 -22.10 -4.17
N SER A 356 -1.93 -22.21 -5.34
CA SER A 356 -2.71 -23.40 -5.70
C SER A 356 -1.98 -24.35 -6.62
N ARG A 357 -2.37 -25.62 -6.53
CA ARG A 357 -1.96 -26.70 -7.42
C ARG A 357 -3.01 -26.89 -8.49
N GLU A 358 -2.57 -27.15 -9.71
CA GLU A 358 -3.48 -27.51 -10.79
C GLU A 358 -3.99 -28.95 -10.59
N VAL A 359 -5.30 -29.09 -10.43
CA VAL A 359 -5.99 -30.38 -10.31
C VAL A 359 -6.28 -30.95 -11.70
N SER A 360 -6.73 -30.08 -12.59
CA SER A 360 -7.08 -30.41 -13.97
C SER A 360 -6.96 -29.19 -14.86
N TYR A 361 -6.53 -29.42 -16.09
CA TYR A 361 -6.42 -28.41 -17.13
C TYR A 361 -6.90 -28.97 -18.46
N ARG A 362 -7.62 -28.12 -19.19
CA ARG A 362 -7.99 -28.40 -20.56
C ARG A 362 -7.90 -27.14 -21.42
N SER A 363 -7.29 -27.29 -22.59
CA SER A 363 -7.29 -26.29 -23.65
C SER A 363 -8.15 -26.77 -24.82
N TYR A 364 -8.74 -25.81 -25.52
CA TYR A 364 -9.67 -26.00 -26.60
C TYR A 364 -9.29 -25.07 -27.76
N SER A 365 -9.13 -25.65 -28.96
CA SER A 365 -8.88 -24.87 -30.18
C SER A 365 -10.09 -24.04 -30.57
N ARG A 366 -9.86 -22.91 -31.26
CA ARG A 366 -10.87 -21.95 -31.72
C ARG A 366 -12.13 -22.56 -32.32
N TYR A 367 -12.00 -23.66 -33.06
CA TYR A 367 -13.11 -24.29 -33.80
C TYR A 367 -13.90 -25.31 -32.96
N SER A 368 -13.46 -25.62 -31.76
CA SER A 368 -14.13 -26.58 -30.90
C SER A 368 -15.37 -26.01 -30.22
N ALA A 369 -16.33 -26.87 -29.87
CA ALA A 369 -17.47 -26.50 -29.05
C ALA A 369 -17.03 -26.01 -27.65
N GLY A 370 -15.95 -26.58 -27.09
CA GLY A 370 -15.40 -26.17 -25.80
C GLY A 370 -14.90 -24.72 -25.80
N TYR A 371 -14.24 -24.27 -26.87
CA TYR A 371 -13.82 -22.87 -27.02
C TYR A 371 -15.00 -21.90 -26.94
N ARG A 372 -16.06 -22.18 -27.73
CA ARG A 372 -17.28 -21.35 -27.72
C ARG A 372 -17.96 -21.36 -26.36
N ARG A 373 -18.00 -22.52 -25.69
CA ARG A 373 -18.61 -22.66 -24.36
C ARG A 373 -17.83 -21.90 -23.29
N ILE A 374 -16.51 -21.99 -23.26
CA ILE A 374 -15.67 -21.20 -22.33
C ILE A 374 -15.83 -19.70 -22.61
N GLY A 375 -15.86 -19.29 -23.88
CA GLY A 375 -16.17 -17.91 -24.25
C GLY A 375 -17.50 -17.44 -23.66
N GLY A 376 -18.57 -18.21 -23.84
CA GLY A 376 -19.87 -17.91 -23.24
C GLY A 376 -19.84 -17.80 -21.70
N LEU A 377 -19.08 -18.67 -21.02
CA LEU A 377 -18.91 -18.60 -19.56
C LEU A 377 -18.11 -17.37 -19.10
N ILE A 378 -17.14 -16.91 -19.90
CA ILE A 378 -16.37 -15.68 -19.64
C ILE A 378 -17.22 -14.42 -19.89
N ASP A 379 -18.17 -14.47 -20.83
CA ASP A 379 -19.01 -13.33 -21.20
C ASP A 379 -20.29 -13.22 -20.33
N GLN A 380 -20.72 -14.30 -19.67
CA GLN A 380 -21.93 -14.34 -18.82
C GLN A 380 -21.84 -13.39 -17.61
N GLN A 381 -22.89 -12.67 -17.25
CA GLN A 381 -22.87 -11.78 -16.07
C GLN A 381 -22.63 -12.54 -14.75
N SER A 382 -21.93 -11.93 -13.78
CA SER A 382 -21.75 -12.50 -12.44
C SER A 382 -23.04 -12.48 -11.61
N PRO A 383 -23.21 -13.43 -10.66
CA PRO A 383 -22.33 -14.57 -10.38
C PRO A 383 -22.52 -15.71 -11.41
N LEU A 384 -21.42 -16.37 -11.81
CA LEU A 384 -21.48 -17.46 -12.80
C LEU A 384 -22.15 -18.73 -12.27
N TRP A 385 -21.82 -19.11 -11.03
CA TRP A 385 -22.37 -20.27 -10.34
C TRP A 385 -22.86 -19.85 -8.95
N GLY A 386 -23.99 -20.42 -8.51
CA GLY A 386 -24.69 -20.03 -7.29
C GLY A 386 -23.79 -19.99 -6.05
N GLY A 387 -23.65 -18.80 -5.47
CA GLY A 387 -22.84 -18.54 -4.28
C GLY A 387 -21.32 -18.48 -4.50
N CYS A 388 -20.84 -18.54 -5.75
CA CYS A 388 -19.42 -18.39 -6.05
C CYS A 388 -19.06 -16.93 -6.33
N ARG A 389 -17.91 -16.47 -5.81
CA ARG A 389 -17.35 -15.15 -6.15
C ARG A 389 -16.68 -15.23 -7.52
N THR A 390 -16.93 -14.22 -8.37
CA THR A 390 -16.30 -14.10 -9.69
C THR A 390 -15.36 -12.90 -9.70
N VAL A 391 -14.18 -13.09 -10.26
CA VAL A 391 -13.16 -12.07 -10.46
C VAL A 391 -12.82 -11.99 -11.95
N TYR A 392 -12.75 -10.76 -12.47
CA TYR A 392 -12.48 -10.47 -13.88
C TYR A 392 -11.02 -10.04 -14.08
N GLY A 393 -10.41 -10.53 -15.16
CA GLY A 393 -9.07 -10.09 -15.59
C GLY A 393 -8.94 -10.05 -17.11
N PHE A 394 -7.79 -9.57 -17.57
CA PHE A 394 -7.45 -9.17 -18.94
C PHE A 394 -7.91 -10.04 -20.10
N SER A 395 -8.04 -11.35 -19.91
CA SER A 395 -8.51 -12.27 -20.96
C SER A 395 -9.27 -13.45 -20.37
N GLY A 396 -9.82 -13.26 -19.17
CA GLY A 396 -10.25 -14.40 -18.39
C GLY A 396 -11.11 -14.07 -17.19
N ARG A 397 -11.44 -15.15 -16.50
CA ARG A 397 -12.32 -15.15 -15.34
C ARG A 397 -11.83 -16.16 -14.34
N LEU A 398 -11.74 -15.73 -13.08
CA LEU A 398 -11.52 -16.61 -11.95
C LEU A 398 -12.83 -16.74 -11.19
N VAL A 399 -13.21 -17.96 -10.83
CA VAL A 399 -14.39 -18.23 -10.01
C VAL A 399 -13.96 -18.99 -8.77
N ILE A 400 -14.17 -18.40 -7.60
CA ILE A 400 -13.88 -19.03 -6.31
C ILE A 400 -15.03 -19.95 -5.96
N LEU A 401 -14.74 -21.26 -5.88
CA LEU A 401 -15.71 -22.28 -5.52
C LEU A 401 -15.82 -22.41 -4.00
N CYS A 402 -14.68 -22.32 -3.30
CA CYS A 402 -14.55 -22.24 -1.85
C CYS A 402 -13.22 -21.56 -1.46
N GLY A 403 -13.10 -21.11 -0.22
CA GLY A 403 -11.91 -20.49 0.37
C GLY A 403 -12.11 -19.05 0.84
N ASP A 404 -13.13 -18.34 0.35
CA ASP A 404 -13.37 -16.94 0.73
C ASP A 404 -14.37 -16.78 1.91
N ARG A 405 -14.81 -17.90 2.50
CA ARG A 405 -15.77 -17.93 3.61
C ARG A 405 -15.13 -18.37 4.92
N GLU A 406 -15.83 -18.09 6.00
CA GLU A 406 -15.41 -18.51 7.33
C GLU A 406 -15.50 -20.04 7.46
N GLY A 407 -14.47 -20.63 8.08
CA GLY A 407 -14.38 -22.09 8.26
C GLY A 407 -13.75 -22.83 7.09
N ASP A 408 -13.57 -22.21 5.91
CA ASP A 408 -12.89 -22.84 4.78
C ASP A 408 -11.40 -23.05 5.11
N ASP A 409 -10.97 -24.31 5.16
CA ASP A 409 -9.60 -24.73 5.46
C ASP A 409 -8.71 -24.85 4.20
N PHE A 410 -9.32 -24.84 3.01
CA PHE A 410 -8.63 -24.82 1.72
C PHE A 410 -9.40 -24.00 0.69
N ALA A 411 -8.73 -23.62 -0.39
CA ALA A 411 -9.29 -22.88 -1.50
C ALA A 411 -9.45 -23.79 -2.71
N ALA A 412 -10.55 -23.65 -3.45
CA ALA A 412 -10.74 -24.24 -4.76
C ALA A 412 -11.30 -23.20 -5.73
N CYS A 413 -10.73 -23.11 -6.93
CA CYS A 413 -11.16 -22.12 -7.92
C CYS A 413 -11.07 -22.66 -9.35
N ILE A 414 -11.93 -22.12 -10.21
CA ILE A 414 -11.86 -22.32 -11.66
C ILE A 414 -11.21 -21.10 -12.29
N ARG A 415 -10.20 -21.34 -13.12
CA ARG A 415 -9.56 -20.31 -13.94
C ARG A 415 -9.98 -20.55 -15.39
N MET A 416 -10.45 -19.52 -16.08
CA MET A 416 -10.80 -19.58 -17.50
C MET A 416 -10.08 -18.48 -18.26
N PHE A 417 -9.56 -18.82 -19.45
CA PHE A 417 -8.93 -17.86 -20.37
C PHE A 417 -9.45 -18.03 -21.78
N LYS A 418 -9.45 -16.92 -22.51
CA LYS A 418 -9.67 -16.87 -23.94
C LYS A 418 -8.59 -16.00 -24.56
N TYR A 419 -7.68 -16.63 -25.30
CA TYR A 419 -6.62 -15.91 -25.98
C TYR A 419 -7.09 -15.55 -27.39
N SER A 420 -7.35 -14.27 -27.65
CA SER A 420 -7.54 -13.75 -29.01
C SER A 420 -6.15 -13.42 -29.56
N GLY A 421 -5.78 -13.98 -30.71
CA GLY A 421 -4.43 -13.90 -31.31
C GLY A 421 -3.97 -12.51 -31.75
N GLY A 422 -4.51 -11.43 -31.16
CA GLY A 422 -4.12 -10.04 -31.40
C GLY A 422 -3.31 -9.40 -30.28
N SER A 423 -3.09 -10.06 -29.14
CA SER A 423 -2.19 -9.54 -28.10
C SER A 423 -0.74 -9.71 -28.55
N ALA A 424 -0.22 -8.68 -29.23
CA ALA A 424 1.07 -8.64 -29.91
C ALA A 424 2.32 -8.77 -29.00
N ARG A 425 2.16 -9.17 -27.73
CA ARG A 425 3.24 -9.08 -26.73
C ARG A 425 3.96 -10.40 -26.45
N ILE A 426 3.50 -11.53 -26.96
CA ILE A 426 4.27 -12.78 -26.95
C ILE A 426 4.83 -13.02 -28.34
N ILE A 427 5.92 -12.31 -28.63
CA ILE A 427 6.78 -12.59 -29.78
C ILE A 427 7.55 -13.88 -29.46
N MET A 428 7.65 -14.75 -30.47
CA MET A 428 8.54 -15.92 -30.55
C MET A 428 7.95 -17.25 -30.06
N THR A 429 7.01 -17.80 -30.82
CA THR A 429 7.11 -19.12 -31.50
C THR A 429 5.82 -19.33 -32.28
N GLU A 430 5.87 -20.07 -33.38
CA GLU A 430 4.81 -20.23 -34.41
C GLU A 430 3.46 -20.84 -33.93
N TRP A 431 3.19 -20.85 -32.62
CA TRP A 431 1.94 -21.31 -32.01
C TRP A 431 0.89 -20.18 -31.95
N HIS A 432 0.51 -19.64 -33.11
CA HIS A 432 -0.52 -18.62 -33.25
C HIS A 432 -1.97 -19.14 -33.14
N ASP A 433 -2.17 -20.30 -32.53
CA ASP A 433 -3.53 -20.81 -32.39
C ASP A 433 -4.29 -19.99 -31.35
N VAL A 434 -5.46 -19.51 -31.75
CA VAL A 434 -6.47 -18.96 -30.83
C VAL A 434 -7.04 -20.12 -30.02
N TRP A 435 -6.91 -20.06 -28.70
CA TRP A 435 -7.43 -21.10 -27.81
C TRP A 435 -8.13 -20.52 -26.60
N ALA A 436 -8.90 -21.36 -25.93
CA ALA A 436 -9.51 -21.07 -24.65
C ALA A 436 -9.21 -22.23 -23.71
N SER A 437 -9.05 -21.94 -22.43
CA SER A 437 -8.79 -22.96 -21.42
C SER A 437 -9.64 -22.78 -20.20
N ILE A 438 -9.75 -23.89 -19.50
CA ILE A 438 -10.35 -24.00 -18.18
C ILE A 438 -9.46 -24.90 -17.33
N SER A 439 -9.23 -24.48 -16.09
CA SER A 439 -8.51 -25.27 -15.11
C SER A 439 -9.16 -25.21 -13.74
N LEU A 440 -9.09 -26.32 -13.01
CA LEU A 440 -9.42 -26.40 -11.60
C LEU A 440 -8.14 -26.36 -10.79
N HIS A 441 -8.11 -25.47 -9.80
CA HIS A 441 -6.98 -25.29 -8.90
C HIS A 441 -7.43 -25.48 -7.45
N THR A 442 -6.54 -25.99 -6.59
CA THR A 442 -6.81 -26.19 -5.17
C THR A 442 -5.59 -25.99 -4.28
N THR A 443 -5.81 -25.65 -3.00
CA THR A 443 -4.80 -25.75 -1.93
C THR A 443 -5.03 -26.94 -0.99
N GLU A 444 -6.02 -27.79 -1.29
CA GLU A 444 -6.22 -29.06 -0.59
C GLU A 444 -4.91 -29.87 -0.56
N ALA A 445 -4.55 -30.39 0.61
CA ALA A 445 -3.41 -31.29 0.73
C ALA A 445 -3.74 -32.61 -0.01
N PRO A 446 -2.82 -33.13 -0.85
CA PRO A 446 -3.09 -34.34 -1.62
C PRO A 446 -3.32 -35.53 -0.68
N GLN A 447 -4.34 -36.33 -0.99
CA GLN A 447 -4.64 -37.57 -0.26
C GLN A 447 -3.99 -38.76 -0.95
N GLY A 448 -3.05 -39.41 -0.26
CA GLY A 448 -2.32 -40.58 -0.75
C GLY A 448 -1.26 -40.26 -1.83
N CYS A 449 -0.75 -41.31 -2.49
CA CYS A 449 0.27 -41.20 -3.54
C CYS A 449 -0.31 -40.91 -4.94
N GLY A 450 -1.59 -40.58 -5.03
CA GLY A 450 -2.26 -40.29 -6.31
C GLY A 450 -1.78 -38.97 -6.94
N SER A 451 -2.03 -38.81 -8.23
CA SER A 451 -1.82 -37.54 -8.95
C SER A 451 -3.12 -37.06 -9.61
N GLY A 452 -3.19 -35.77 -9.94
CA GLY A 452 -4.36 -35.18 -10.59
C GLY A 452 -5.62 -35.20 -9.71
N PRO A 453 -6.83 -35.28 -10.30
CA PRO A 453 -8.10 -35.17 -9.56
C PRO A 453 -8.28 -36.18 -8.42
N ALA A 454 -7.75 -37.40 -8.55
CA ALA A 454 -7.88 -38.44 -7.52
C ALA A 454 -7.18 -38.07 -6.20
N ALA A 455 -6.17 -37.18 -6.24
CA ALA A 455 -5.46 -36.72 -5.06
C ALA A 455 -6.20 -35.60 -4.30
N PHE A 456 -7.22 -34.98 -4.90
CA PHE A 456 -7.88 -33.78 -4.37
C PHE A 456 -9.41 -33.95 -4.36
N GLN A 457 -9.87 -34.94 -3.59
CA GLN A 457 -11.26 -35.40 -3.63
C GLN A 457 -12.25 -34.33 -3.20
N ARG A 458 -11.91 -33.48 -2.21
CA ARG A 458 -12.81 -32.42 -1.73
C ARG A 458 -12.98 -31.34 -2.80
N ALA A 459 -11.89 -30.91 -3.44
CA ALA A 459 -11.95 -29.94 -4.53
C ALA A 459 -12.75 -30.45 -5.73
N VAL A 460 -12.58 -31.73 -6.09
CA VAL A 460 -13.35 -32.39 -7.16
C VAL A 460 -14.84 -32.45 -6.82
N ALA A 461 -15.20 -32.80 -5.59
CA ALA A 461 -16.59 -32.84 -5.14
C ALA A 461 -17.24 -31.45 -5.17
N ILE A 462 -16.54 -30.41 -4.72
CA ILE A 462 -17.02 -29.02 -4.79
C ILE A 462 -17.22 -28.60 -6.25
N ALA A 463 -16.26 -28.90 -7.12
CA ALA A 463 -16.37 -28.59 -8.55
C ALA A 463 -17.58 -29.28 -9.20
N ARG A 464 -17.80 -30.58 -8.91
CA ARG A 464 -19.00 -31.31 -9.37
C ARG A 464 -20.28 -30.59 -9.00
N ASN A 465 -20.41 -30.21 -7.73
CA ASN A 465 -21.62 -29.63 -7.18
C ASN A 465 -21.88 -28.21 -7.70
N LYS A 466 -20.83 -27.44 -8.00
CA LYS A 466 -20.94 -26.04 -8.43
C LYS A 466 -21.05 -25.84 -9.94
N LEU A 467 -20.32 -26.63 -10.73
CA LEU A 467 -20.22 -26.40 -12.18
C LEU A 467 -21.44 -26.93 -12.95
N GLY A 468 -22.18 -27.89 -12.39
CA GLY A 468 -23.25 -28.59 -13.10
C GLY A 468 -22.74 -29.15 -14.43
N ASP A 469 -23.46 -28.90 -15.52
CA ASP A 469 -23.07 -29.37 -16.86
C ASP A 469 -21.72 -28.81 -17.35
N ALA A 470 -21.23 -27.70 -16.78
CA ALA A 470 -19.94 -27.14 -17.18
C ALA A 470 -18.76 -28.05 -16.78
N ILE A 471 -18.98 -29.03 -15.89
CA ILE A 471 -17.97 -30.01 -15.48
C ILE A 471 -17.45 -30.83 -16.67
N THR A 472 -18.24 -30.98 -17.74
CA THR A 472 -17.81 -31.71 -18.95
C THR A 472 -16.69 -30.99 -19.72
N LEU A 473 -16.37 -29.74 -19.37
CA LEU A 473 -15.20 -29.03 -19.87
C LEU A 473 -13.89 -29.47 -19.17
N LEU A 474 -13.99 -30.24 -18.09
CA LEU A 474 -12.88 -30.81 -17.33
C LEU A 474 -13.01 -32.35 -17.27
N PRO A 475 -12.75 -33.06 -18.38
CA PRO A 475 -13.05 -34.49 -18.50
C PRO A 475 -12.39 -35.36 -17.42
N LYS A 476 -11.14 -35.07 -17.03
CA LYS A 476 -10.46 -35.80 -15.96
C LYS A 476 -11.16 -35.68 -14.59
N VAL A 477 -11.78 -34.53 -14.33
CA VAL A 477 -12.57 -34.32 -13.09
C VAL A 477 -13.85 -35.14 -13.18
N ASN A 478 -14.53 -35.10 -14.33
CA ASN A 478 -15.73 -35.88 -14.59
C ASN A 478 -15.50 -37.41 -14.49
N GLU A 479 -14.38 -37.90 -15.04
CA GLU A 479 -13.98 -39.31 -14.95
C GLU A 479 -13.73 -39.74 -13.50
N ALA A 480 -12.95 -38.96 -12.73
CA ALA A 480 -12.66 -39.26 -11.33
C ALA A 480 -13.93 -39.35 -10.47
N ILE A 481 -14.92 -38.51 -10.77
CA ILE A 481 -16.23 -38.53 -10.14
C ILE A 481 -16.99 -39.83 -10.42
N THR A 482 -17.01 -40.26 -11.69
CA THR A 482 -17.69 -41.49 -12.10
C THR A 482 -17.05 -42.73 -11.49
N THR A 483 -15.72 -42.80 -11.44
CA THR A 483 -14.99 -43.92 -10.84
C THR A 483 -15.25 -44.03 -9.33
N ALA A 484 -15.31 -42.91 -8.60
CA ALA A 484 -15.58 -42.91 -7.17
C ALA A 484 -17.00 -43.41 -6.84
N GLY A 485 -18.01 -43.08 -7.67
CA GLY A 485 -19.39 -43.53 -7.45
C GLY A 485 -19.60 -45.04 -7.61
N GLY A 486 -18.85 -45.68 -8.51
CA GLY A 486 -18.94 -47.12 -8.73
C GLY A 486 -18.39 -47.97 -7.59
N LEU A 487 -17.46 -47.44 -6.79
CA LEU A 487 -16.90 -48.15 -5.63
C LEU A 487 -17.88 -48.17 -4.45
N THR A 488 -18.65 -47.10 -4.25
CA THR A 488 -19.64 -47.02 -3.16
C THR A 488 -20.84 -47.94 -3.34
N GLU A 489 -21.22 -48.29 -4.58
CA GLU A 489 -22.34 -49.22 -4.82
C GLU A 489 -21.95 -50.70 -4.60
N MET A 490 -20.68 -51.08 -4.78
CA MET A 490 -20.23 -52.46 -4.54
C MET A 490 -20.11 -52.82 -3.05
N GLU A 491 -19.85 -51.85 -2.16
CA GLU A 491 -19.81 -52.10 -0.70
C GLU A 491 -21.20 -52.22 -0.06
N SER A 492 -22.26 -51.74 -0.72
CA SER A 492 -23.63 -51.87 -0.21
C SER A 492 -24.31 -53.22 -0.52
N ASP A 493 -23.69 -54.06 -1.35
CA ASP A 493 -24.28 -55.35 -1.81
C ASP A 493 -23.67 -56.59 -1.14
N SER A 494 -22.78 -56.42 -0.14
CA SER A 494 -22.31 -57.52 0.71
C SER A 494 -23.33 -57.86 1.81
N GLY A 495 -24.57 -58.11 1.37
CA GLY A 495 -25.69 -58.54 2.18
C GLY A 495 -25.30 -59.68 3.11
N THR A 496 -25.61 -59.46 4.37
CA THR A 496 -25.64 -60.37 5.50
C THR A 496 -26.21 -61.73 5.08
N HIS A 497 -25.35 -62.74 4.92
CA HIS A 497 -25.80 -64.13 4.96
C HIS A 497 -26.14 -64.45 6.41
N ASP A 498 -27.44 -64.39 6.71
CA ASP A 498 -28.05 -64.83 7.94
C ASP A 498 -27.82 -66.34 8.10
N ILE A 499 -26.83 -66.73 8.92
CA ILE A 499 -26.64 -68.12 9.31
C ILE A 499 -27.61 -68.38 10.47
N GLY A 500 -28.74 -68.98 10.14
CA GLY A 500 -29.66 -69.54 11.12
C GLY A 500 -28.99 -70.67 11.92
N SER A 501 -28.88 -70.47 13.24
CA SER A 501 -28.55 -71.52 14.19
C SER A 501 -29.83 -72.20 14.67
N GLY A 502 -29.88 -73.52 14.50
CA GLY A 502 -30.81 -74.42 15.19
C GLY A 502 -30.25 -74.92 16.52
#